data_AF-A0A0C3JJM8-F1
#
_entry.id   AF-A0A0C3JJM8-F1
#
_cell.length_a   1.000
_cell.length_b   1.000
_cell.length_c   1.000
_cell.angle_alpha   90.00
_cell.angle_beta   90.00
_cell.angle_gamma   90.00
#
_symmetry.space_group_name_H-M   'P 1'
#
loop_
_entity.id
_entity.type
_entity.pdbx_description
1 polymer ?
#
loop_
_entity_poly.entity_id
_entity_poly.type
_entity_poly.pdbx_seq_one_letter_code
_entity_poly.pdbx_strand_id
1 'polypeptide(L)'
;MEMEKGEKQWKPSNTFLQLKPDLEWDTIKAQLLEKISQALQPKIISYTDYDITWVVPCYQGSHMQLQTEDDYKFLLMHALKPKEPAVNIKIEVKLIKKRKTKSNDESGTKNQTDDSDSDDSDDSSDRCYKKAKKSKWECSKSGCSSSADHCFIHPGSSEHFPLSHNHFTVWAAAWHLPLLQQHISEWNQSQAAVNTPVINFNIPHEIFSIFCPPTATTTWIASPTKEAISTAKSTNHDLLLPTSASPGPHLTLNEFCLMYSLSNSVHQKLDENGYMTSNTITYIHISELKEMGFKHGEIAAMKDAVRQWAMV
;
A
#
# COMPACT_ATOMS: atom_id res chain seq x y z
N MET A 1 56.94 13.56 -0.66
CA MET A 1 55.90 13.38 0.38
C MET A 1 54.61 13.96 -0.16
N GLU A 2 53.82 13.16 -0.89
CA GLU A 2 52.44 13.55 -1.19
C GLU A 2 51.64 13.44 0.09
N MET A 3 51.11 14.56 0.56
CA MET A 3 50.22 14.56 1.72
C MET A 3 48.87 14.00 1.26
N GLU A 4 48.54 12.81 1.76
CA GLU A 4 47.24 12.19 1.61
C GLU A 4 46.17 13.17 2.10
N LYS A 5 45.38 13.68 1.16
CA LYS A 5 44.34 14.68 1.43
C LYS A 5 43.24 13.99 2.23
N GLY A 6 43.18 14.28 3.53
CA GLY A 6 42.21 13.67 4.44
C GLY A 6 40.80 13.67 3.87
N GLU A 7 40.14 12.51 3.93
CA GLU A 7 38.77 12.34 3.49
C GLU A 7 37.88 13.36 4.21
N LYS A 8 37.15 14.17 3.43
CA LYS A 8 36.22 15.14 3.99
C LYS A 8 35.10 14.36 4.67
N GLN A 9 35.03 14.44 5.98
CA GLN A 9 33.92 13.93 6.76
C GLN A 9 32.64 14.67 6.34
N TRP A 10 31.64 13.93 5.87
CA TRP A 10 30.35 14.51 5.48
C TRP A 10 29.56 14.87 6.73
N LYS A 11 29.12 16.13 6.82
CA LYS A 11 28.20 16.55 7.89
C LYS A 11 26.79 16.08 7.55
N PRO A 12 26.05 15.44 8.47
CA PRO A 12 24.65 15.10 8.24
C PRO A 12 23.85 16.39 7.98
N SER A 13 22.93 16.33 7.03
CA SER A 13 22.08 17.46 6.63
C SER A 13 20.63 17.02 6.69
N ASN A 14 19.80 17.77 7.44
CA ASN A 14 18.37 17.51 7.50
C ASN A 14 17.65 18.39 6.48
N THR A 15 16.77 17.81 5.66
CA THR A 15 16.03 18.56 4.62
C THR A 15 14.57 18.15 4.61
N PHE A 16 13.67 19.13 4.50
CA PHE A 16 12.23 18.88 4.39
C PHE A 16 11.83 18.65 2.93
N LEU A 17 10.95 17.67 2.68
CA LEU A 17 10.36 17.39 1.37
C LEU A 17 8.86 17.19 1.52
N GLN A 18 8.10 18.13 0.97
CA GLN A 18 6.65 18.02 0.85
C GLN A 18 6.32 17.35 -0.47
N LEU A 19 5.73 16.16 -0.39
CA LEU A 19 5.19 15.45 -1.55
C LEU A 19 3.68 15.74 -1.66
N LYS A 20 3.11 15.57 -2.85
CA LYS A 20 1.64 15.56 -3.00
C LYS A 20 1.12 14.12 -2.95
N PRO A 21 -0.10 13.88 -2.43
CA PRO A 21 -0.73 12.54 -2.36
C PRO A 21 -0.83 11.81 -3.70
N ASP A 22 -1.09 12.56 -4.75
CA ASP A 22 -1.50 12.10 -6.06
C ASP A 22 -0.32 11.85 -7.01
N LEU A 23 0.90 11.89 -6.48
CA LEU A 23 2.10 11.69 -7.28
C LEU A 23 2.32 10.21 -7.59
N GLU A 24 2.56 9.93 -8.87
CA GLU A 24 3.06 8.64 -9.31
C GLU A 24 4.43 8.35 -8.69
N TRP A 25 4.72 7.06 -8.51
CA TRP A 25 5.94 6.58 -7.85
C TRP A 25 7.23 7.13 -8.46
N ASP A 26 7.30 7.23 -9.79
CA ASP A 26 8.49 7.75 -10.45
C ASP A 26 8.68 9.26 -10.23
N THR A 27 7.59 10.01 -10.01
CA THR A 27 7.67 11.42 -9.59
C THR A 27 8.21 11.54 -8.17
N ILE A 28 7.79 10.67 -7.26
CA ILE A 28 8.33 10.61 -5.89
C ILE A 28 9.83 10.30 -5.92
N LYS A 29 10.26 9.29 -6.70
CA LYS A 29 11.69 8.98 -6.88
C LYS A 29 12.46 10.17 -7.40
N ALA A 30 11.94 10.86 -8.43
CA ALA A 30 12.60 12.01 -9.03
C ALA A 30 12.78 13.15 -8.01
N GLN A 31 11.75 13.47 -7.23
CA GLN A 31 11.82 14.49 -6.18
C GLN A 31 12.81 14.10 -5.07
N LEU A 32 12.87 12.82 -4.71
CA LEU A 32 13.83 12.33 -3.73
C LEU A 32 15.27 12.45 -4.24
N LEU A 33 15.53 12.04 -5.48
CA LEU A 33 16.85 12.19 -6.12
C LEU A 33 17.22 13.66 -6.27
N GLU A 34 16.28 14.55 -6.59
CA GLU A 34 16.53 15.98 -6.65
C GLU A 34 17.00 16.52 -5.28
N LYS A 35 16.36 16.10 -4.17
CA LYS A 35 16.79 16.49 -2.82
C LYS A 35 18.14 15.92 -2.44
N ILE A 36 18.41 14.66 -2.78
CA ILE A 36 19.73 14.05 -2.59
C ILE A 36 20.79 14.83 -3.38
N SER A 37 20.49 15.23 -4.62
CA SER A 37 21.38 16.00 -5.48
C SER A 37 21.71 17.36 -4.89
N GLN A 38 20.69 18.07 -4.38
CA GLN A 38 20.85 19.36 -3.71
C GLN A 38 21.71 19.24 -2.43
N ALA A 39 21.51 18.20 -1.63
CA ALA A 39 22.19 18.02 -0.35
C ALA A 39 23.62 17.47 -0.46
N LEU A 40 23.85 16.52 -1.38
CA LEU A 40 25.13 15.80 -1.49
C LEU A 40 25.98 16.22 -2.70
N GLN A 41 25.40 16.91 -3.68
CA GLN A 41 26.05 17.28 -4.95
C GLN A 41 26.84 16.12 -5.60
N PRO A 42 26.24 14.94 -5.77
CA PRO A 42 26.93 13.80 -6.35
C PRO A 42 27.21 14.05 -7.85
N LYS A 43 28.30 13.48 -8.36
CA LYS A 43 28.65 13.59 -9.79
C LYS A 43 27.71 12.80 -10.70
N ILE A 44 27.20 11.69 -10.20
CA ILE A 44 26.24 10.80 -10.87
C ILE A 44 25.23 10.40 -9.81
N ILE A 45 23.95 10.43 -10.15
CA ILE A 45 22.87 10.09 -9.23
C ILE A 45 22.05 8.93 -9.80
N SER A 46 21.95 7.85 -9.04
CA SER A 46 21.09 6.70 -9.35
C SER A 46 20.36 6.28 -8.09
N TYR A 47 19.07 5.96 -8.20
CA TYR A 47 18.26 5.51 -7.07
C TYR A 47 18.83 4.24 -6.41
N THR A 48 19.49 3.37 -7.19
CA THR A 48 20.08 2.11 -6.71
C THR A 48 21.27 2.31 -5.77
N ASP A 49 21.89 3.50 -5.79
CA ASP A 49 23.10 3.81 -5.03
C ASP A 49 22.79 4.25 -3.59
N TYR A 50 21.51 4.30 -3.24
CA TYR A 50 21.03 4.74 -1.93
C TYR A 50 20.18 3.65 -1.27
N ASP A 51 20.30 3.53 0.05
CA ASP A 51 19.32 2.86 0.89
C ASP A 51 18.35 3.90 1.44
N ILE A 52 17.09 3.80 1.01
CA ILE A 52 16.03 4.72 1.41
C ILE A 52 15.08 3.95 2.31
N THR A 53 15.06 4.35 3.58
CA THR A 53 14.18 3.79 4.61
C THR A 53 13.19 4.87 5.06
N TRP A 54 11.99 4.48 5.49
CA TRP A 54 10.99 5.42 5.98
C TRP A 54 10.34 4.90 7.26
N VAL A 55 9.96 5.83 8.14
CA VAL A 55 9.33 5.56 9.42
C VAL A 55 8.17 6.52 9.58
N VAL A 56 6.95 6.00 9.70
CA VAL A 56 5.82 6.78 10.19
C VAL A 56 5.95 6.86 11.71
N PRO A 57 6.11 8.05 12.32
CA PRO A 57 6.08 8.22 13.77
C PRO A 57 4.79 7.62 14.32
N CYS A 58 4.94 6.65 15.21
CA CYS A 58 3.80 6.17 15.98
C CYS A 58 3.46 7.24 17.02
N TYR A 59 2.31 7.90 16.86
CA TYR A 59 1.81 8.90 17.81
C TYR A 59 1.34 8.29 19.14
N GLN A 60 1.33 6.96 19.23
CA GLN A 60 0.93 6.22 20.40
C GLN A 60 2.15 5.47 20.97
N GLY A 61 2.85 6.13 21.91
CA GLY A 61 4.06 5.58 22.52
C GLY A 61 3.82 4.45 23.53
N SER A 62 2.57 4.19 23.92
CA SER A 62 2.20 3.17 24.90
C SER A 62 1.22 2.16 24.33
N HIS A 63 1.46 0.89 24.65
CA HIS A 63 0.58 -0.22 24.32
C HIS A 63 -0.77 -0.04 25.05
N MET A 64 -1.83 0.33 24.32
CA MET A 64 -3.19 0.30 24.88
C MET A 64 -3.77 -1.10 24.77
N GLN A 65 -4.41 -1.53 25.84
CA GLN A 65 -5.29 -2.69 25.79
C GLN A 65 -6.66 -2.24 25.28
N LEU A 66 -7.23 -2.97 24.33
CA LEU A 66 -8.54 -2.66 23.73
C LEU A 66 -9.58 -3.58 24.37
N GLN A 67 -9.96 -3.31 25.62
CA GLN A 67 -10.86 -4.19 26.39
C GLN A 67 -12.28 -3.65 26.48
N THR A 68 -12.44 -2.33 26.37
CA THR A 68 -13.70 -1.63 26.56
C THR A 68 -14.06 -0.75 25.36
N GLU A 69 -15.33 -0.37 25.26
CA GLU A 69 -15.78 0.60 24.24
C GLU A 69 -15.10 1.97 24.41
N ASP A 70 -14.77 2.35 25.64
CA ASP A 70 -14.05 3.59 25.92
C ASP A 70 -12.60 3.54 25.45
N ASP A 71 -11.94 2.38 25.54
CA ASP A 71 -10.60 2.18 24.95
C ASP A 71 -10.64 2.37 23.42
N TYR A 72 -11.71 1.90 22.78
CA TYR A 72 -11.92 2.08 21.34
C TYR A 72 -12.18 3.55 20.97
N LYS A 73 -13.02 4.26 21.74
CA LYS A 73 -13.24 5.71 21.55
C LYS A 73 -11.96 6.51 21.78
N PHE A 74 -11.17 6.16 22.79
CA PHE A 74 -9.88 6.79 23.05
C PHE A 74 -8.90 6.56 21.90
N LEU A 75 -8.85 5.33 21.35
CA LEU A 75 -8.04 5.01 20.18
C LEU A 75 -8.44 5.86 18.97
N LEU A 76 -9.74 5.96 18.67
CA LEU A 76 -10.24 6.80 17.58
C LEU A 76 -9.89 8.28 17.80
N MET A 77 -10.08 8.80 19.00
CA MET A 77 -9.72 10.18 19.34
C MET A 77 -8.22 10.43 19.15
N HIS A 78 -7.36 9.49 19.56
CA HIS A 78 -5.90 9.64 19.44
C HIS A 78 -5.41 9.47 18.00
N ALA A 79 -6.02 8.57 17.22
CA ALA A 79 -5.73 8.37 15.80
C ALA A 79 -6.11 9.59 14.95
N LEU A 80 -7.15 10.33 15.36
CA LEU A 80 -7.63 11.54 14.69
C LEU A 80 -6.97 12.83 15.22
N LYS A 81 -6.22 12.77 16.32
CA LYS A 81 -5.58 13.91 16.98
C LYS A 81 -4.43 14.57 16.20
N PRO A 82 -3.57 13.85 15.45
CA PRO A 82 -2.50 14.52 14.71
C PRO A 82 -3.12 15.33 13.57
N LYS A 83 -3.11 16.65 13.76
CA LYS A 83 -3.54 17.63 12.74
C LYS A 83 -2.65 17.58 11.48
N GLU A 84 -1.42 17.06 11.64
CA GLU A 84 -0.41 16.93 10.60
C GLU A 84 0.46 15.66 10.84
N PRO A 85 0.07 14.47 10.37
CA PRO A 85 1.00 13.34 10.36
C PRO A 85 2.25 13.64 9.53
N ALA A 86 3.40 13.32 10.12
CA ALA A 86 4.74 13.45 9.58
C ALA A 86 5.28 12.06 9.21
N VAL A 87 6.22 11.94 8.28
CA VAL A 87 6.99 10.69 8.05
C VAL A 87 8.47 11.00 8.01
N ASN A 88 9.26 10.28 8.80
CA ASN A 88 10.71 10.37 8.80
C ASN A 88 11.30 9.42 7.75
N ILE A 89 11.76 9.96 6.61
CA ILE A 89 12.56 9.17 5.66
C ILE A 89 14.03 9.32 6.06
N LYS A 90 14.83 8.25 6.02
CA LYS A 90 16.29 8.27 6.09
C LYS A 90 16.89 7.74 4.81
N ILE A 91 17.89 8.45 4.30
CA ILE A 91 18.64 8.05 3.12
C ILE A 91 20.10 7.87 3.50
N GLU A 92 20.64 6.68 3.21
CA GLU A 92 22.05 6.34 3.39
C GLU A 92 22.68 6.04 2.04
N VAL A 93 23.92 6.49 1.83
CA VAL A 93 24.68 6.19 0.61
C VAL A 93 25.24 4.77 0.73
N LYS A 94 24.94 3.91 -0.26
CA LYS A 94 25.61 2.60 -0.36
C LYS A 94 27.06 2.81 -0.75
N LEU A 95 27.96 2.65 0.20
CA LEU A 95 29.38 2.54 -0.12
C LEU A 95 29.62 1.18 -0.77
N ILE A 96 29.53 1.14 -2.10
CA ILE A 96 29.99 -0.01 -2.88
C ILE A 96 31.50 -0.10 -2.62
N LYS A 97 31.90 -1.00 -1.70
CA LYS A 97 33.30 -1.34 -1.51
C LYS A 97 33.81 -1.83 -2.85
N LYS A 98 34.58 -0.98 -3.56
CA LYS A 98 35.31 -1.39 -4.76
C LYS A 98 36.15 -2.57 -4.32
N ARG A 99 35.74 -3.79 -4.70
CA ARG A 99 36.58 -4.98 -4.58
C ARG A 99 37.84 -4.61 -5.33
N LYS A 100 38.93 -4.42 -4.58
CA LYS A 100 40.26 -4.18 -5.13
C LYS A 100 40.60 -5.48 -5.84
N THR A 101 40.24 -5.60 -7.11
CA THR A 101 40.68 -6.69 -7.98
C THR A 101 42.18 -6.57 -7.99
N LYS A 102 42.83 -7.41 -7.18
CA LYS A 102 44.26 -7.56 -7.13
C LYS A 102 44.65 -8.14 -8.49
N SER A 103 44.98 -7.27 -9.44
CA SER A 103 45.67 -7.66 -10.65
C SER A 103 47.02 -8.20 -10.23
N ASN A 104 47.12 -9.52 -10.10
CA ASN A 104 48.41 -10.17 -10.17
C ASN A 104 48.90 -9.96 -11.61
N ASP A 105 49.89 -9.10 -11.76
CA ASP A 105 50.83 -9.17 -12.87
C ASP A 105 51.50 -10.55 -12.78
N GLU A 106 51.13 -11.45 -13.68
CA GLU A 106 51.99 -12.58 -14.01
C GLU A 106 52.09 -12.69 -15.54
N SER A 107 53.33 -12.49 -15.97
CA SER A 107 53.82 -12.53 -17.32
C SER A 107 53.62 -13.89 -17.98
N GLY A 108 53.14 -13.86 -19.22
CA GLY A 108 53.58 -14.74 -20.31
C GLY A 108 53.18 -16.21 -20.24
N THR A 109 52.46 -16.67 -21.26
CA THR A 109 53.00 -17.55 -22.32
C THR A 109 51.83 -18.05 -23.18
N LYS A 110 51.98 -17.89 -24.50
CA LYS A 110 51.08 -18.44 -25.52
C LYS A 110 51.16 -19.97 -25.47
N ASN A 111 50.03 -20.67 -25.65
CA ASN A 111 49.93 -21.75 -26.62
C ASN A 111 48.47 -22.19 -26.83
N GLN A 112 48.24 -22.62 -28.08
CA GLN A 112 47.01 -23.12 -28.68
C GLN A 112 46.65 -24.54 -28.20
N THR A 113 45.60 -25.09 -28.83
CA THR A 113 45.02 -26.45 -28.78
C THR A 113 43.99 -26.62 -27.65
N ASP A 114 42.85 -27.28 -27.83
CA ASP A 114 42.17 -27.87 -28.98
C ASP A 114 40.74 -28.18 -28.49
N ASP A 115 39.87 -28.49 -29.45
CA ASP A 115 38.52 -29.05 -29.30
C ASP A 115 38.34 -30.03 -28.12
N SER A 116 37.22 -29.93 -27.41
CA SER A 116 36.45 -31.11 -27.01
C SER A 116 35.04 -30.76 -26.55
N ASP A 117 34.14 -31.60 -27.05
CA ASP A 117 32.71 -31.71 -26.89
C ASP A 117 32.19 -31.91 -25.45
N SER A 118 30.88 -31.67 -25.34
CA SER A 118 29.91 -32.29 -24.42
C SER A 118 30.05 -32.03 -22.92
N ASP A 119 29.08 -31.32 -22.35
CA ASP A 119 28.13 -31.99 -21.47
C ASP A 119 26.92 -31.10 -21.15
N ASP A 120 25.75 -31.59 -21.55
CA ASP A 120 24.43 -31.13 -21.12
C ASP A 120 24.30 -31.32 -19.60
N SER A 121 24.37 -30.22 -18.85
CA SER A 121 24.04 -30.21 -17.43
C SER A 121 22.72 -29.50 -17.21
N ASP A 122 21.70 -30.34 -17.05
CA ASP A 122 20.30 -30.05 -16.74
C ASP A 122 20.19 -29.27 -15.41
N ASP A 123 20.14 -27.93 -15.48
CA ASP A 123 19.86 -27.06 -14.33
C ASP A 123 18.35 -26.99 -14.07
N SER A 124 17.83 -28.05 -13.44
CA SER A 124 16.43 -28.18 -13.04
C SER A 124 16.29 -28.42 -11.53
N SER A 125 17.08 -27.72 -10.70
CA SER A 125 16.97 -27.83 -9.24
C SER A 125 16.24 -26.65 -8.58
N ASP A 126 16.06 -25.52 -9.28
CA ASP A 126 15.56 -24.29 -8.65
C ASP A 126 14.02 -24.14 -8.64
N ARG A 127 13.27 -25.12 -9.20
CA ARG A 127 11.79 -25.16 -9.13
C ARG A 127 11.24 -25.99 -7.96
N CYS A 128 12.06 -26.76 -7.24
CA CYS A 128 11.55 -27.61 -6.15
C CYS A 128 11.37 -26.86 -4.82
N TYR A 129 12.18 -25.83 -4.52
CA TYR A 129 12.12 -25.14 -3.24
C TYR A 129 10.98 -24.11 -3.12
N LYS A 130 10.40 -23.63 -4.24
CA LYS A 130 9.26 -22.70 -4.22
C LYS A 130 7.89 -23.38 -4.05
N LYS A 131 7.79 -24.70 -4.28
CA LYS A 131 6.54 -25.45 -4.10
C LYS A 131 6.34 -25.99 -2.67
N ALA A 132 7.40 -26.16 -1.90
CA ALA A 132 7.33 -26.76 -0.56
C ALA A 132 6.86 -25.81 0.57
N LYS A 133 6.72 -24.49 0.33
CA LYS A 133 6.26 -23.54 1.35
C LYS A 133 4.81 -23.09 1.21
N LYS A 134 4.18 -23.24 0.04
CA LYS A 134 2.77 -22.85 -0.16
C LYS A 134 1.79 -23.83 0.50
N SER A 135 2.10 -25.12 0.48
CA SER A 135 1.25 -26.17 1.07
C SER A 135 1.16 -26.12 2.60
N LYS A 136 1.99 -25.34 3.30
CA LYS A 136 1.96 -25.24 4.77
C LYS A 136 0.81 -24.35 5.30
N TRP A 137 0.26 -23.48 4.45
CA TRP A 137 -0.72 -22.46 4.87
C TRP A 137 -2.08 -22.56 4.16
N GLU A 138 -2.25 -23.59 3.33
CA GLU A 138 -3.51 -23.90 2.66
C GLU A 138 -4.30 -24.87 3.54
N CYS A 139 -5.56 -24.53 3.84
CA CYS A 139 -6.42 -25.34 4.70
C CYS A 139 -6.71 -26.70 4.02
N SER A 140 -6.16 -27.80 4.54
CA SER A 140 -6.36 -29.13 3.97
C SER A 140 -7.68 -29.80 4.40
N LYS A 141 -8.56 -29.10 5.11
CA LYS A 141 -9.79 -29.66 5.66
C LYS A 141 -10.86 -29.78 4.57
N SER A 142 -11.26 -31.01 4.26
CA SER A 142 -12.35 -31.28 3.33
C SER A 142 -13.65 -30.61 3.81
N GLY A 143 -14.22 -29.72 2.98
CA GLY A 143 -15.44 -28.95 3.30
C GLY A 143 -15.18 -27.53 3.83
N CYS A 144 -13.94 -27.04 3.80
CA CYS A 144 -13.67 -25.62 4.00
C CYS A 144 -14.18 -24.82 2.79
N SER A 145 -15.25 -24.04 2.97
CA SER A 145 -15.94 -23.32 1.89
C SER A 145 -15.10 -22.19 1.27
N SER A 146 -13.99 -21.80 1.92
CA SER A 146 -13.05 -20.81 1.39
C SER A 146 -12.07 -21.49 0.44
N SER A 147 -12.51 -21.72 -0.80
CA SER A 147 -11.72 -22.37 -1.85
C SER A 147 -10.47 -21.59 -2.30
N ALA A 148 -10.23 -20.38 -1.76
CA ALA A 148 -9.10 -19.54 -2.15
C ALA A 148 -8.38 -18.80 -0.99
N ASP A 149 -8.83 -18.93 0.27
CA ASP A 149 -8.34 -18.06 1.35
C ASP A 149 -7.56 -18.81 2.43
N HIS A 150 -6.52 -18.14 2.94
CA HIS A 150 -5.71 -18.57 4.07
C HIS A 150 -6.60 -18.79 5.31
N CYS A 151 -6.40 -19.88 6.05
CA CYS A 151 -7.10 -20.13 7.31
C CYS A 151 -6.11 -20.17 8.47
N PHE A 152 -6.47 -19.58 9.61
CA PHE A 152 -5.74 -19.77 10.85
C PHE A 152 -6.22 -21.06 11.52
N ILE A 153 -5.31 -22.01 11.75
CA ILE A 153 -5.60 -23.27 12.45
C ILE A 153 -5.15 -23.14 13.89
N HIS A 154 -6.08 -23.30 14.83
CA HIS A 154 -5.75 -23.21 16.26
C HIS A 154 -4.96 -24.47 16.70
N PRO A 155 -3.81 -24.33 17.39
CA PRO A 155 -2.93 -25.48 17.68
C PRO A 155 -3.52 -26.47 18.71
N GLY A 156 -4.54 -26.07 19.47
CA GLY A 156 -5.19 -26.90 20.49
C GLY A 156 -6.62 -27.34 20.15
N SER A 157 -7.16 -26.96 18.99
CA SER A 157 -8.52 -27.35 18.56
C SER A 157 -8.56 -27.63 17.07
N SER A 158 -9.50 -28.46 16.62
CA SER A 158 -9.71 -28.73 15.18
C SER A 158 -10.45 -27.60 14.45
N GLU A 159 -10.59 -26.45 15.09
CA GLU A 159 -11.23 -25.25 14.57
C GLU A 159 -10.25 -24.45 13.71
N HIS A 160 -10.77 -23.90 12.63
CA HIS A 160 -10.01 -23.03 11.75
C HIS A 160 -10.88 -21.81 11.42
N PHE A 161 -10.22 -20.65 11.32
CA PHE A 161 -10.87 -19.38 11.04
C PHE A 161 -10.41 -18.87 9.67
N PRO A 162 -11.32 -18.57 8.73
CA PRO A 162 -10.93 -17.99 7.45
C PRO A 162 -10.36 -16.59 7.65
N LEU A 163 -9.13 -16.37 7.21
CA LEU A 163 -8.46 -15.07 7.25
C LEU A 163 -8.82 -14.31 5.98
N SER A 164 -9.81 -13.42 6.08
CA SER A 164 -10.06 -12.42 5.04
C SER A 164 -8.94 -11.37 4.98
N HIS A 165 -8.88 -10.60 3.88
CA HIS A 165 -7.96 -9.47 3.72
C HIS A 165 -8.03 -8.45 4.88
N ASN A 166 -9.20 -8.25 5.49
CA ASN A 166 -9.34 -7.40 6.68
C ASN A 166 -8.53 -7.90 7.88
N HIS A 167 -8.46 -9.22 8.09
CA HIS A 167 -7.64 -9.79 9.15
C HIS A 167 -6.15 -9.56 8.89
N PHE A 168 -5.71 -9.67 7.64
CA PHE A 168 -4.33 -9.35 7.25
C PHE A 168 -4.00 -7.87 7.45
N THR A 169 -4.93 -6.95 7.15
CA THR A 169 -4.74 -5.52 7.42
C THR A 169 -4.61 -5.24 8.91
N VAL A 170 -5.47 -5.83 9.75
CA VAL A 170 -5.41 -5.69 11.21
C VAL A 170 -4.14 -6.33 11.77
N TRP A 171 -3.72 -7.50 11.25
CA TRP A 171 -2.47 -8.15 11.63
C TRP A 171 -1.24 -7.38 11.17
N ALA A 172 -1.23 -6.79 9.98
CA ALA A 172 -0.14 -5.94 9.52
C ALA A 172 -0.02 -4.69 10.40
N ALA A 173 -1.15 -4.07 10.78
CA ALA A 173 -1.18 -2.97 11.72
C ALA A 173 -0.67 -3.38 13.12
N ALA A 174 -1.02 -4.58 13.59
CA ALA A 174 -0.59 -5.10 14.89
C ALA A 174 0.87 -5.57 14.92
N TRP A 175 1.38 -6.20 13.85
CA TRP A 175 2.77 -6.64 13.73
C TRP A 175 3.76 -5.48 13.58
N HIS A 176 3.30 -4.32 13.13
CA HIS A 176 4.09 -3.10 13.18
C HIS A 176 4.21 -2.49 14.56
N LEU A 177 3.66 -3.06 15.64
CA LEU A 177 3.76 -2.45 16.98
C LEU A 177 5.01 -2.90 17.77
N PRO A 178 5.33 -4.20 17.92
CA PRO A 178 6.46 -4.63 18.76
C PRO A 178 7.80 -4.60 18.02
N LEU A 179 7.82 -5.03 16.75
CA LEU A 179 9.04 -5.06 15.94
C LEU A 179 9.50 -3.65 15.54
N LEU A 180 8.56 -2.72 15.34
CA LEU A 180 8.89 -1.32 15.12
C LEU A 180 9.46 -0.68 16.39
N GLN A 181 8.92 -1.00 17.58
CA GLN A 181 9.47 -0.51 18.84
C GLN A 181 10.88 -1.05 19.07
N GLN A 182 11.12 -2.34 18.85
CA GLN A 182 12.45 -2.94 18.92
C GLN A 182 13.41 -2.30 17.90
N HIS A 183 12.97 -2.12 16.66
CA HIS A 183 13.75 -1.46 15.62
C HIS A 183 14.03 0.02 15.98
N ILE A 184 13.08 0.76 16.58
CA ILE A 184 13.28 2.13 17.07
C ILE A 184 14.27 2.16 18.25
N SER A 185 14.25 1.18 19.15
CA SER A 185 15.21 1.08 20.25
C SER A 185 16.62 0.73 19.77
N GLU A 186 16.74 -0.26 18.89
CA GLU A 186 18.00 -0.64 18.22
C GLU A 186 18.54 0.53 17.37
N TRP A 187 17.65 1.28 16.73
CA TRP A 187 17.95 2.50 15.98
C TRP A 187 18.51 3.62 16.87
N ASN A 188 17.86 3.91 17.99
CA ASN A 188 18.31 4.93 18.93
C ASN A 188 19.67 4.57 19.55
N GLN A 189 19.97 3.28 19.71
CA GLN A 189 21.31 2.80 20.10
C GLN A 189 22.34 2.91 18.96
N SER A 190 21.95 2.63 17.72
CA SER A 190 22.85 2.65 16.54
C SER A 190 23.28 4.07 16.14
N GLN A 191 22.54 5.11 16.55
CA GLN A 191 22.88 6.52 16.32
C GLN A 191 24.14 6.98 17.08
N ALA A 192 24.59 6.23 18.09
CA ALA A 192 25.75 6.63 18.90
C ALA A 192 27.13 6.38 18.22
N ALA A 193 27.19 5.66 17.10
CA ALA A 193 28.47 5.14 16.58
C ALA A 193 28.73 5.28 15.07
N VAL A 194 27.79 5.76 14.24
CA VAL A 194 27.96 5.76 12.78
C VAL A 194 28.00 7.17 12.20
N ASN A 195 29.17 7.57 11.67
CA ASN A 195 29.45 8.87 11.04
C ASN A 195 28.90 9.00 9.59
N THR A 196 27.89 8.23 9.20
CA THR A 196 27.29 8.33 7.86
C THR A 196 26.28 9.47 7.81
N PRO A 197 26.23 10.26 6.72
CA PRO A 197 25.27 11.35 6.59
C PRO A 197 23.85 10.78 6.58
N VAL A 198 23.06 11.18 7.57
CA VAL A 198 21.64 10.87 7.71
C VAL A 198 20.85 12.07 7.22
N ILE A 199 19.98 11.88 6.22
CA ILE A 199 19.03 12.91 5.77
C ILE A 199 17.66 12.52 6.28
N ASN A 200 17.11 13.25 7.25
CA ASN A 200 15.73 13.07 7.71
C ASN A 200 14.76 13.94 6.90
N PHE A 201 13.69 13.33 6.41
CA PHE A 201 12.58 14.04 5.77
C PHE A 201 11.38 14.11 6.70
N ASN A 202 10.43 15.01 6.45
CA ASN A 202 9.14 15.04 7.12
C ASN A 202 8.08 15.25 6.03
N ILE A 203 7.17 14.28 5.90
CA ILE A 203 6.13 14.24 4.86
C ILE A 203 4.78 14.67 5.47
N PRO A 204 4.07 15.66 4.92
CA PRO A 204 2.80 16.14 5.47
C PRO A 204 1.59 15.25 5.14
N HIS A 205 0.49 15.50 5.85
CA HIS A 205 -0.63 14.59 6.03
C HIS A 205 -1.51 14.30 4.82
N GLU A 206 -1.47 15.17 3.81
CA GLU A 206 -2.34 15.10 2.65
C GLU A 206 -2.11 13.80 1.86
N ILE A 207 -0.95 13.16 2.02
CA ILE A 207 -0.60 11.88 1.38
C ILE A 207 -1.35 10.69 1.98
N PHE A 208 -1.78 10.77 3.23
CA PHE A 208 -2.53 9.69 3.88
C PHE A 208 -4.04 9.79 3.66
N SER A 209 -4.51 10.83 2.97
CA SER A 209 -5.92 10.97 2.58
C SER A 209 -6.41 9.85 1.65
N ILE A 210 -5.49 9.07 1.05
CA ILE A 210 -5.82 7.85 0.27
C ILE A 210 -6.39 6.74 1.18
N PHE A 211 -6.07 6.78 2.49
CA PHE A 211 -6.48 5.77 3.48
C PHE A 211 -7.62 6.23 4.39
N CYS A 212 -8.08 7.48 4.28
CA CYS A 212 -9.19 8.02 5.06
C CYS A 212 -10.37 8.42 4.17
N PRO A 213 -11.62 8.02 4.49
CA PRO A 213 -12.79 8.50 3.78
C PRO A 213 -13.01 10.00 4.07
N PRO A 214 -13.56 10.78 3.12
CA PRO A 214 -13.77 12.21 3.28
C PRO A 214 -14.82 12.50 4.35
N THR A 215 -14.42 13.22 5.41
CA THR A 215 -15.32 13.71 6.46
C THR A 215 -16.08 14.93 5.95
N ALA A 216 -17.41 14.85 5.86
CA ALA A 216 -18.25 15.97 5.49
C ALA A 216 -18.38 16.95 6.66
N THR A 217 -17.78 18.14 6.53
CA THR A 217 -18.00 19.27 7.43
C THR A 217 -19.42 19.80 7.24
N THR A 218 -20.29 19.55 8.23
CA THR A 218 -21.66 20.08 8.25
C THR A 218 -21.63 21.50 8.83
N THR A 219 -21.78 22.51 7.97
CA THR A 219 -22.00 23.89 8.39
C THR A 219 -23.50 24.19 8.29
N TRP A 220 -24.13 24.46 9.43
CA TRP A 220 -25.55 24.76 9.55
C TRP A 220 -25.73 26.28 9.67
N ILE A 221 -26.35 26.93 8.69
CA ILE A 221 -26.89 28.30 8.80
C ILE A 221 -28.22 28.37 8.02
N ALA A 222 -29.23 28.99 8.65
CA ALA A 222 -30.61 29.09 8.18
C ALA A 222 -30.91 30.40 7.41
N SER A 223 -31.74 30.24 6.35
CA SER A 223 -32.70 31.19 5.71
C SER A 223 -32.20 32.47 5.00
N PRO A 224 -33.02 33.12 4.13
CA PRO A 224 -33.78 32.57 3.00
C PRO A 224 -33.61 33.38 1.67
N THR A 225 -34.07 32.78 0.57
CA THR A 225 -34.54 33.37 -0.71
C THR A 225 -33.61 34.29 -1.53
N LYS A 226 -33.11 33.75 -2.66
CA LYS A 226 -33.25 34.36 -3.99
C LYS A 226 -32.94 33.32 -5.08
N GLU A 227 -33.95 33.05 -5.91
CA GLU A 227 -33.82 32.23 -7.11
C GLU A 227 -32.82 32.90 -8.08
N ALA A 228 -31.74 32.18 -8.35
CA ALA A 228 -30.93 32.37 -9.54
C ALA A 228 -30.95 31.03 -10.27
N ILE A 229 -31.48 31.04 -11.49
CA ILE A 229 -31.44 29.90 -12.42
C ILE A 229 -29.97 29.67 -12.74
N SER A 230 -29.34 28.80 -11.96
CA SER A 230 -27.99 28.31 -12.20
C SER A 230 -28.10 27.19 -13.22
N THR A 231 -27.54 27.43 -14.40
CA THR A 231 -27.32 26.41 -15.43
C THR A 231 -26.33 25.39 -14.87
N ALA A 232 -26.83 24.47 -14.05
CA ALA A 232 -26.05 23.43 -13.43
C ALA A 232 -25.52 22.52 -14.54
N LYS A 233 -24.20 22.59 -14.75
CA LYS A 233 -23.44 21.66 -15.56
C LYS A 233 -23.55 20.30 -14.86
N SER A 234 -24.59 19.54 -15.19
CA SER A 234 -24.86 18.22 -14.63
C SER A 234 -23.64 17.34 -14.86
N THR A 235 -22.85 17.18 -13.81
CA THR A 235 -21.67 16.35 -13.84
C THR A 235 -22.14 14.90 -13.81
N ASN A 236 -22.08 14.23 -14.97
CA ASN A 236 -22.37 12.80 -15.17
C ASN A 236 -21.52 11.83 -14.31
N HIS A 237 -20.78 12.34 -13.31
CA HIS A 237 -19.92 11.57 -12.42
C HIS A 237 -20.68 10.84 -11.31
N ASP A 238 -21.99 11.10 -11.15
CA ASP A 238 -22.78 10.49 -10.08
C ASP A 238 -23.51 9.20 -10.48
N LEU A 239 -23.53 8.84 -11.78
CA LEU A 239 -24.12 7.58 -12.23
C LEU A 239 -23.18 6.40 -11.94
N LEU A 240 -23.75 5.27 -11.55
CA LEU A 240 -23.01 4.04 -11.29
C LEU A 240 -22.36 3.48 -12.56
N LEU A 241 -23.06 3.57 -13.70
CA LEU A 241 -22.53 3.31 -15.04
C LEU A 241 -22.25 4.65 -15.75
N PRO A 242 -21.01 4.93 -16.20
CA PRO A 242 -20.73 6.12 -16.98
C PRO A 242 -21.58 6.16 -18.25
N THR A 243 -22.09 7.34 -18.63
CA THR A 243 -22.92 7.52 -19.84
C THR A 243 -22.23 7.09 -21.14
N SER A 244 -20.90 6.96 -21.13
CA SER A 244 -20.10 6.49 -22.27
C SER A 244 -20.02 4.96 -22.38
N ALA A 245 -20.40 4.21 -21.34
CA ALA A 245 -20.31 2.76 -21.31
C ALA A 245 -21.63 2.11 -21.75
N SER A 246 -21.55 0.98 -22.46
CA SER A 246 -22.73 0.24 -22.87
C SER A 246 -23.13 -0.77 -21.78
N PRO A 247 -24.44 -0.91 -21.47
CA PRO A 247 -24.90 -1.93 -20.53
C PRO A 247 -24.45 -3.33 -20.95
N GLY A 248 -24.14 -4.16 -19.95
CA GLY A 248 -23.78 -5.56 -20.15
C GLY A 248 -24.97 -6.45 -20.53
N PRO A 249 -24.78 -7.79 -20.55
CA PRO A 249 -25.88 -8.73 -20.77
C PRO A 249 -26.96 -8.60 -19.70
N HIS A 250 -28.22 -8.89 -20.08
CA HIS A 250 -29.34 -8.89 -19.14
C HIS A 250 -29.23 -10.08 -18.17
N LEU A 251 -29.13 -9.78 -16.89
CA LEU A 251 -29.06 -10.75 -15.80
C LEU A 251 -30.17 -10.46 -14.78
N THR A 252 -30.70 -11.49 -14.13
CA THR A 252 -31.50 -11.28 -12.91
C THR A 252 -30.63 -10.69 -11.80
N LEU A 253 -31.23 -10.02 -10.81
CA LEU A 253 -30.47 -9.45 -9.69
C LEU A 253 -29.62 -10.53 -8.98
N ASN A 254 -30.18 -11.71 -8.75
CA ASN A 254 -29.46 -12.81 -8.11
C ASN A 254 -28.28 -13.31 -8.95
N GLU A 255 -28.46 -13.50 -10.27
CA GLU A 255 -27.36 -13.87 -11.17
C GLU A 255 -26.26 -12.81 -11.19
N PHE A 256 -26.62 -11.53 -11.22
CA PHE A 256 -25.67 -10.43 -11.16
C PHE A 256 -24.86 -10.45 -9.86
N CYS A 257 -25.52 -10.53 -8.70
CA CYS A 257 -24.83 -10.58 -7.41
C CYS A 257 -23.92 -11.80 -7.28
N LEU A 258 -24.35 -12.97 -7.73
CA LEU A 258 -23.52 -14.19 -7.72
C LEU A 258 -22.32 -14.07 -8.65
N MET A 259 -22.54 -13.59 -9.88
CA MET A 259 -21.49 -13.49 -10.90
C MET A 259 -20.35 -12.55 -10.48
N TYR A 260 -20.68 -11.44 -9.83
CA TYR A 260 -19.69 -10.43 -9.38
C TYR A 260 -19.38 -10.52 -7.88
N SER A 261 -19.71 -11.66 -7.23
CA SER A 261 -19.40 -11.94 -5.82
C SER A 261 -19.84 -10.84 -4.84
N LEU A 262 -21.01 -10.23 -5.09
CA LEU A 262 -21.60 -9.24 -4.19
C LEU A 262 -22.21 -9.95 -2.96
N SER A 263 -22.13 -9.30 -1.80
CA SER A 263 -22.64 -9.86 -0.56
C SER A 263 -24.17 -9.97 -0.55
N ASN A 264 -24.70 -10.87 0.28
CA ASN A 264 -26.15 -10.99 0.50
C ASN A 264 -26.78 -9.68 1.01
N SER A 265 -26.02 -8.86 1.77
CA SER A 265 -26.49 -7.54 2.21
C SER A 265 -26.75 -6.58 1.04
N VAL A 266 -25.92 -6.63 0.01
CA VAL A 266 -26.07 -5.82 -1.21
C VAL A 266 -27.28 -6.30 -2.00
N HIS A 267 -27.42 -7.62 -2.18
CA HIS A 267 -28.57 -8.22 -2.86
C HIS A 267 -29.89 -7.82 -2.16
N GLN A 268 -29.98 -8.00 -0.85
CA GLN A 268 -31.18 -7.67 -0.07
C GLN A 268 -31.56 -6.18 -0.20
N LYS A 269 -30.60 -5.26 -0.10
CA LYS A 269 -30.88 -3.83 -0.24
C LYS A 269 -31.39 -3.46 -1.63
N LEU A 270 -30.83 -4.06 -2.69
CA LEU A 270 -31.31 -3.83 -4.04
C LEU A 270 -32.74 -4.39 -4.24
N ASP A 271 -33.01 -5.59 -3.73
CA ASP A 271 -34.33 -6.24 -3.81
C ASP A 271 -35.40 -5.44 -3.03
N GLU A 272 -35.09 -5.00 -1.80
CA GLU A 272 -35.97 -4.16 -0.97
C GLU A 272 -36.32 -2.81 -1.62
N ASN A 273 -35.46 -2.31 -2.52
CA ASN A 273 -35.69 -1.09 -3.28
C ASN A 273 -36.25 -1.35 -4.69
N GLY A 274 -36.68 -2.57 -4.99
CA GLY A 274 -37.40 -2.92 -6.22
C GLY A 274 -36.49 -3.12 -7.45
N TYR A 275 -35.18 -3.22 -7.28
CA TYR A 275 -34.27 -3.55 -8.38
C TYR A 275 -34.31 -5.06 -8.65
N MET A 276 -34.78 -5.47 -9.83
CA MET A 276 -34.95 -6.89 -10.14
C MET A 276 -33.96 -7.43 -11.20
N THR A 277 -33.32 -6.55 -11.96
CA THR A 277 -32.46 -6.92 -13.11
C THR A 277 -31.22 -6.05 -13.20
N SER A 278 -30.17 -6.52 -13.88
CA SER A 278 -28.94 -5.73 -14.09
C SER A 278 -29.18 -4.45 -14.90
N ASN A 279 -30.17 -4.43 -15.80
CA ASN A 279 -30.49 -3.24 -16.58
C ASN A 279 -31.03 -2.09 -15.73
N THR A 280 -31.71 -2.36 -14.61
CA THR A 280 -32.16 -1.28 -13.72
C THR A 280 -31.01 -0.67 -12.92
N ILE A 281 -29.90 -1.39 -12.75
CA ILE A 281 -28.70 -0.94 -12.02
C ILE A 281 -27.99 0.21 -12.76
N THR A 282 -28.12 0.33 -14.09
CA THR A 282 -27.47 1.39 -14.87
C THR A 282 -27.99 2.79 -14.56
N TYR A 283 -29.20 2.88 -14.01
CA TYR A 283 -29.86 4.14 -13.69
C TYR A 283 -29.61 4.58 -12.26
N ILE A 284 -28.92 3.76 -11.45
CA ILE A 284 -28.65 4.07 -10.05
C ILE A 284 -27.61 5.19 -9.96
N HIS A 285 -27.93 6.21 -9.19
CA HIS A 285 -27.00 7.22 -8.74
C HIS A 285 -26.24 6.77 -7.49
N ILE A 286 -24.97 7.17 -7.36
CA ILE A 286 -24.16 6.88 -6.17
C ILE A 286 -24.78 7.53 -4.92
N SER A 287 -25.45 8.66 -5.06
CA SER A 287 -26.26 9.28 -4.00
C SER A 287 -27.41 8.37 -3.54
N GLU A 288 -28.17 7.77 -4.45
CA GLU A 288 -29.24 6.81 -4.13
C GLU A 288 -28.71 5.58 -3.39
N LEU A 289 -27.52 5.07 -3.74
CA LEU A 289 -26.88 3.98 -2.98
C LEU A 289 -26.65 4.39 -1.51
N LYS A 290 -26.26 5.63 -1.24
CA LYS A 290 -26.07 6.11 0.14
C LYS A 290 -27.40 6.22 0.88
N GLU A 291 -28.45 6.68 0.21
CA GLU A 291 -29.81 6.77 0.76
C GLU A 291 -30.38 5.38 1.08
N MET A 292 -30.07 4.37 0.27
CA MET A 292 -30.37 2.96 0.54
C MET A 292 -29.50 2.33 1.66
N GLY A 293 -28.65 3.12 2.33
CA GLY A 293 -27.84 2.67 3.45
C GLY A 293 -26.66 1.79 3.05
N PHE A 294 -26.15 1.88 1.82
CA PHE A 294 -24.93 1.18 1.42
C PHE A 294 -23.71 1.78 2.13
N LYS A 295 -22.86 0.91 2.68
CA LYS A 295 -21.56 1.30 3.22
C LYS A 295 -20.59 1.63 2.09
N HIS A 296 -19.58 2.45 2.36
CA HIS A 296 -18.57 2.83 1.36
C HIS A 296 -17.91 1.63 0.65
N GLY A 297 -17.60 0.55 1.38
CA GLY A 297 -17.07 -0.69 0.80
C GLY A 297 -18.05 -1.43 -0.12
N GLU A 298 -19.35 -1.41 0.22
CA GLU A 298 -20.40 -2.00 -0.62
C GLU A 298 -20.59 -1.19 -1.91
N ILE A 299 -20.53 0.15 -1.83
CA ILE A 299 -20.57 1.04 -3.00
C ILE A 299 -19.35 0.79 -3.90
N ALA A 300 -18.16 0.62 -3.33
CA ALA A 300 -16.96 0.32 -4.10
C ALA A 300 -17.06 -1.02 -4.83
N ALA A 301 -17.54 -2.08 -4.14
CA ALA A 301 -17.79 -3.38 -4.75
C ALA A 301 -18.83 -3.30 -5.88
N MET A 302 -19.90 -2.52 -5.69
CA MET A 302 -20.92 -2.30 -6.71
C MET A 302 -20.35 -1.60 -7.96
N LYS A 303 -19.52 -0.56 -7.78
CA LYS A 303 -18.85 0.12 -8.89
C LYS A 303 -17.94 -0.81 -9.68
N ASP A 304 -17.20 -1.66 -9.00
CA ASP A 304 -16.33 -2.63 -9.63
C ASP A 304 -17.14 -3.69 -10.42
N ALA A 305 -18.21 -4.22 -9.82
CA ALA A 305 -19.13 -5.14 -10.49
C ALA A 305 -19.74 -4.53 -11.76
N VAL A 306 -20.23 -3.29 -11.71
CA VAL A 306 -20.79 -2.60 -12.88
C VAL A 306 -19.73 -2.35 -13.95
N ARG A 307 -18.49 -2.01 -13.56
CA ARG A 307 -17.37 -1.85 -14.52
C ARG A 307 -17.05 -3.16 -15.23
N GLN A 308 -17.05 -4.29 -14.52
CA GLN A 308 -16.78 -5.60 -15.11
C GLN A 308 -17.94 -6.09 -15.99
N TRP A 309 -19.17 -5.77 -15.61
CA TRP A 309 -20.37 -6.14 -16.34
C TRP A 309 -20.57 -5.33 -17.64
N ALA A 310 -20.25 -4.04 -17.61
CA ALA A 310 -20.41 -3.15 -18.76
C ALA A 310 -19.53 -3.58 -19.95
N MET A 311 -20.05 -3.41 -21.15
CA MET A 311 -19.27 -3.61 -22.37
C MET A 311 -18.49 -2.32 -22.66
N VAL A 312 -17.18 -2.48 -22.86
CA VAL A 312 -16.25 -1.42 -23.30
C VAL A 312 -16.34 -1.27 -24.81
#